data_AF-A0A950VLT0-F1
#
_entry.id   AF-A0A950VLT0-F1
#
_cell.length_a   1.000
_cell.length_b   1.000
_cell.length_c   1.000
_cell.angle_alpha   90.00
_cell.angle_beta   90.00
_cell.angle_gamma   90.00
#
_symmetry.space_group_name_H-M   'P 1'
#
loop_
_entity.id
_entity.type
_entity.pdbx_description
1 polymer ?
#
loop_
_entity_poly.entity_id
_entity_poly.type
_entity_poly.pdbx_seq_one_letter_code
_entity_poly.pdbx_strand_id
1 'polypeptide(L)'
;MTMPGRRKLLVPEVVQTSAMDCGPAVLKAGLEGFGIRASYGRLREACQTDLDGTSIDTLEGVAGQLGLTAEQIMQPLDHLLLPQAEALPALLVVRQPNGFTHFVLVWRRLGPLVQVMDPALGRRWLSCRQLLDETYVHDQRVSALDWRAWAGSEGFRRPLAHRLRLLGCGSSAQALIDQAATFPEWRPLARLDAATRLVEALVQGSGVRRGREARQLLQALVAAEDQAIPGASWSVQPASAQPDGVERLMLRGAVLVRLGGPAGAGAGPSAPPKSADPALTAVLNEPPRRPERELFRLLRGGGRLPWLVLALGLALTAGGGILEGLILRSALELGRSLGLVEQRLLAVATFLGIGLLLLALELRVAGGLLGLGRRMEVRLRAALLEKLP
;
A
#
# COMPACT_ATOMS: atom_id res chain seq x y z
N MET A 1 4.34 -13.22 -18.81
CA MET A 1 4.18 -11.89 -19.42
C MET A 1 2.76 -11.42 -19.10
N THR A 2 2.61 -10.46 -18.19
CA THR A 2 1.31 -9.86 -17.86
C THR A 2 0.90 -8.92 -18.99
N MET A 3 -0.27 -9.15 -19.58
CA MET A 3 -0.87 -8.28 -20.59
C MET A 3 -0.90 -6.82 -20.08
N PRO A 4 -0.43 -5.83 -20.86
CA PRO A 4 -0.61 -4.42 -20.54
C PRO A 4 -2.11 -4.10 -20.43
N GLY A 5 -2.51 -3.39 -19.38
CA GLY A 5 -3.89 -2.94 -19.16
C GLY A 5 -4.71 -3.74 -18.14
N ARG A 6 -4.25 -4.92 -17.69
CA ARG A 6 -4.97 -5.70 -16.65
C ARG A 6 -4.41 -5.42 -15.25
N ARG A 7 -5.21 -4.73 -14.45
CA ARG A 7 -4.99 -4.46 -13.04
C ARG A 7 -4.61 -5.75 -12.27
N LYS A 8 -3.46 -5.76 -11.60
CA LYS A 8 -2.98 -6.92 -10.80
C LYS A 8 -3.95 -7.29 -9.68
N LEU A 9 -4.00 -8.58 -9.34
CA LEU A 9 -4.80 -9.08 -8.21
C LEU A 9 -4.35 -8.44 -6.90
N LEU A 10 -3.05 -8.53 -6.62
CA LEU A 10 -2.43 -7.91 -5.46
C LEU A 10 -1.71 -6.63 -5.90
N VAL A 11 -1.92 -5.57 -5.14
CA VAL A 11 -1.12 -4.35 -5.26
C VAL A 11 0.35 -4.65 -4.92
N PRO A 12 1.32 -4.19 -5.74
CA PRO A 12 2.74 -4.25 -5.41
C PRO A 12 3.03 -3.55 -4.08
N GLU A 13 3.99 -4.09 -3.34
CA GLU A 13 4.37 -3.53 -2.05
C GLU A 13 5.49 -2.51 -2.24
N VAL A 14 5.24 -1.27 -1.83
CA VAL A 14 6.19 -0.15 -1.89
C VAL A 14 6.21 0.54 -0.53
N VAL A 15 7.25 0.26 0.26
CA VAL A 15 7.44 0.89 1.58
C VAL A 15 8.17 2.22 1.42
N GLN A 16 7.70 3.25 2.12
CA GLN A 16 8.30 4.58 2.08
C GLN A 16 9.68 4.59 2.75
N THR A 17 10.59 5.38 2.20
CA THR A 17 11.95 5.59 2.75
C THR A 17 12.05 6.77 3.70
N SER A 18 11.11 7.71 3.63
CA SER A 18 10.98 8.87 4.52
C SER A 18 9.53 9.03 4.95
N ALA A 19 9.31 9.68 6.09
CA ALA A 19 7.97 10.03 6.58
C ALA A 19 7.17 10.90 5.58
N MET A 20 7.88 11.69 4.76
CA MET A 20 7.28 12.59 3.77
C MET A 20 6.98 11.91 2.42
N ASP A 21 7.35 10.63 2.24
CA ASP A 21 7.25 9.96 0.94
C ASP A 21 6.00 9.08 0.79
N CYS A 22 4.99 9.23 1.65
CA CYS A 22 3.78 8.42 1.58
C CYS A 22 3.08 8.54 0.21
N GLY A 23 2.92 9.76 -0.31
CA GLY A 23 2.35 10.05 -1.65
C GLY A 23 3.09 9.38 -2.82
N PRO A 24 4.39 9.63 -3.01
CA PRO A 24 5.19 8.96 -4.05
C PRO A 24 5.13 7.43 -3.94
N ALA A 25 5.15 6.88 -2.71
CA ALA A 25 5.12 5.43 -2.51
C ALA A 25 3.79 4.80 -2.94
N VAL A 26 2.64 5.39 -2.57
CA VAL A 26 1.33 4.91 -3.02
C VAL A 26 1.15 5.04 -4.53
N LEU A 27 1.66 6.12 -5.14
CA LEU A 27 1.58 6.35 -6.57
C LEU A 27 2.41 5.31 -7.35
N LYS A 28 3.64 5.01 -6.88
CA LYS A 28 4.44 3.92 -7.45
C LYS A 28 3.72 2.58 -7.36
N ALA A 29 3.13 2.26 -6.20
CA ALA A 29 2.37 1.02 -6.03
C ALA A 29 1.17 0.95 -7.00
N GLY A 30 0.49 2.08 -7.22
CA GLY A 30 -0.60 2.21 -8.19
C GLY A 30 -0.14 1.95 -9.62
N LEU A 31 0.90 2.68 -10.07
CA LEU A 31 1.52 2.54 -11.39
C LEU A 31 1.94 1.09 -11.66
N GLU A 32 2.71 0.49 -10.75
CA GLU A 32 3.17 -0.89 -10.90
C GLU A 32 2.02 -1.90 -10.81
N GLY A 33 0.95 -1.56 -10.08
CA GLY A 33 -0.30 -2.32 -10.00
C GLY A 33 -1.05 -2.40 -11.33
N PHE A 34 -0.93 -1.36 -12.15
CA PHE A 34 -1.43 -1.31 -13.53
C PHE A 34 -0.38 -1.73 -14.58
N GLY A 35 0.82 -2.13 -14.14
CA GLY A 35 1.88 -2.62 -15.02
C GLY A 35 2.79 -1.54 -15.58
N ILE A 36 2.64 -0.28 -15.16
CA ILE A 36 3.54 0.83 -15.50
C ILE A 36 4.71 0.80 -14.52
N ARG A 37 5.93 0.66 -15.04
CA ARG A 37 7.13 0.70 -14.19
C ARG A 37 7.51 2.15 -13.93
N ALA A 38 7.84 2.45 -12.67
CA ALA A 38 8.25 3.78 -12.25
C ALA A 38 9.41 3.70 -11.26
N SER A 39 10.45 4.52 -11.49
CA SER A 39 11.54 4.72 -10.53
C SER A 39 11.04 5.46 -9.30
N TYR A 40 11.29 4.90 -8.12
CA TYR A 40 10.85 5.49 -6.87
C TYR A 40 11.56 6.81 -6.56
N GLY A 41 12.87 6.89 -6.81
CA GLY A 41 13.66 8.10 -6.56
C GLY A 41 13.21 9.27 -7.43
N ARG A 42 12.99 9.02 -8.72
CA ARG A 42 12.49 10.05 -9.65
C ARG A 42 11.05 10.42 -9.38
N LEU A 43 10.21 9.47 -8.97
CA LEU A 43 8.84 9.77 -8.59
C LEU A 43 8.80 10.65 -7.34
N ARG A 44 9.70 10.40 -6.38
CA ARG A 44 9.88 11.28 -5.22
C ARG A 44 10.28 12.69 -5.64
N GLU A 45 11.27 12.84 -6.52
CA GLU A 45 11.65 14.16 -7.08
C GLU A 45 10.47 14.84 -7.80
N ALA A 46 9.73 14.11 -8.62
CA ALA A 46 8.59 14.64 -9.38
C ALA A 46 7.38 15.02 -8.50
N CYS A 47 7.24 14.38 -7.33
CA CYS A 47 6.17 14.63 -6.37
C CYS A 47 6.59 15.55 -5.22
N GLN A 48 7.86 15.95 -5.13
CA GLN A 48 8.38 16.85 -4.11
C GLN A 48 8.13 18.29 -4.55
N THR A 49 6.99 18.84 -4.13
CA THR A 49 6.62 20.22 -4.43
C THR A 49 6.77 21.18 -3.25
N ASP A 50 6.79 20.72 -1.98
CA ASP A 50 6.87 21.63 -0.83
C ASP A 50 7.48 21.04 0.47
N LEU A 51 7.73 21.93 1.45
CA LEU A 51 8.20 21.62 2.81
C LEU A 51 7.23 20.70 3.59
N ASP A 52 5.93 20.72 3.25
CA ASP A 52 4.86 19.99 3.95
C ASP A 52 4.54 18.60 3.33
N GLY A 53 5.28 18.18 2.29
CA GLY A 53 5.11 16.89 1.62
C GLY A 53 4.47 16.99 0.24
N THR A 54 3.81 15.92 -0.21
CA THR A 54 3.17 15.87 -1.54
C THR A 54 1.69 16.20 -1.44
N SER A 55 1.21 17.18 -2.22
CA SER A 55 -0.21 17.52 -2.31
C SER A 55 -0.99 16.50 -3.15
N ILE A 56 -2.29 16.40 -2.90
CA ILE A 56 -3.16 15.51 -3.66
C ILE A 56 -3.27 15.92 -5.14
N ASP A 57 -3.23 17.23 -5.42
CA ASP A 57 -3.28 17.78 -6.78
C ASP A 57 -2.02 17.39 -7.56
N THR A 58 -0.85 17.41 -6.91
CA THR A 58 0.40 16.92 -7.49
C THR A 58 0.31 15.42 -7.80
N LEU A 59 -0.27 14.60 -6.91
CA LEU A 59 -0.43 13.17 -7.16
C LEU A 59 -1.33 12.89 -8.36
N GLU A 60 -2.46 13.60 -8.49
CA GLU A 60 -3.35 13.48 -9.65
C GLU A 60 -2.62 13.87 -10.95
N GLY A 61 -1.98 15.04 -10.97
CA GLY A 61 -1.27 15.53 -12.14
C GLY A 61 -0.15 14.59 -12.59
N VAL A 62 0.69 14.12 -11.66
CA VAL A 62 1.78 13.18 -11.95
C VAL A 62 1.24 11.82 -12.39
N ALA A 63 0.18 11.31 -11.76
CA ALA A 63 -0.46 10.05 -12.16
C ALA A 63 -0.97 10.11 -13.61
N GLY A 64 -1.66 11.20 -13.96
CA GLY A 64 -2.16 11.46 -15.32
C GLY A 64 -1.04 11.47 -16.35
N GLN A 65 0.02 12.22 -16.07
CA GLN A 65 1.16 12.34 -17.00
C GLN A 65 1.96 11.05 -17.16
N LEU A 66 1.98 10.17 -16.15
CA LEU A 66 2.62 8.85 -16.21
C LEU A 66 1.73 7.77 -16.85
N GLY A 67 0.53 8.14 -17.33
CA GLY A 67 -0.33 7.27 -18.13
C GLY A 67 -1.41 6.52 -17.35
N LEU A 68 -1.72 6.91 -16.11
CA LEU A 68 -2.94 6.49 -15.44
C LEU A 68 -4.09 7.43 -15.80
N THR A 69 -5.32 6.94 -15.76
CA THR A 69 -6.46 7.84 -15.55
C THR A 69 -6.47 8.20 -14.06
N ALA A 70 -6.45 9.48 -13.72
CA ALA A 70 -6.50 9.95 -12.35
C ALA A 70 -7.58 11.02 -12.26
N GLU A 71 -8.43 10.93 -11.25
CA GLU A 71 -9.50 11.90 -11.01
C GLU A 71 -9.68 12.11 -9.50
N GLN A 72 -9.50 13.34 -9.05
CA GLN A 72 -9.80 13.73 -7.68
C GLN A 72 -11.31 13.85 -7.48
N ILE A 73 -11.82 13.15 -6.47
CA ILE A 73 -13.25 13.11 -6.14
C ILE A 73 -13.41 13.29 -4.63
N MET A 74 -14.38 14.10 -4.23
CA MET A 74 -14.90 14.10 -2.87
C MET A 74 -16.28 13.45 -2.86
N GLN A 75 -16.49 12.47 -1.99
CA GLN A 75 -17.80 11.79 -1.87
C GLN A 75 -18.12 11.41 -0.41
N PRO A 76 -19.41 11.20 -0.07
CA PRO A 76 -19.81 10.70 1.23
C PRO A 76 -19.08 9.41 1.60
N LEU A 77 -18.72 9.29 2.88
CA LEU A 77 -17.92 8.15 3.38
C LEU A 77 -18.64 6.80 3.14
N ASP A 78 -19.96 6.77 3.27
CA ASP A 78 -20.78 5.59 3.04
C ASP A 78 -20.86 5.13 1.57
N HIS A 79 -20.43 5.97 0.62
CA HIS A 79 -20.32 5.59 -0.79
C HIS A 79 -18.96 4.95 -1.13
N LEU A 80 -17.90 5.29 -0.39
CA LEU A 80 -16.50 4.98 -0.71
C LEU A 80 -16.25 3.51 -1.07
N LEU A 81 -16.86 2.57 -0.35
CA LEU A 81 -16.63 1.14 -0.51
C LEU A 81 -17.74 0.43 -1.30
N LEU A 82 -18.76 1.15 -1.76
CA LEU A 82 -19.83 0.56 -2.58
C LEU A 82 -19.32 0.31 -4.00
N PRO A 83 -19.47 -0.90 -4.56
CA PRO A 83 -19.10 -1.18 -5.94
C PRO A 83 -19.76 -0.23 -6.95
N GLN A 84 -20.97 0.24 -6.63
CA GLN A 84 -21.75 1.17 -7.45
C GLN A 84 -21.12 2.57 -7.55
N ALA A 85 -20.26 2.96 -6.61
CA ALA A 85 -19.56 4.24 -6.65
C ALA A 85 -18.35 4.20 -7.58
N GLU A 86 -17.88 2.99 -7.94
CA GLU A 86 -16.69 2.78 -8.79
C GLU A 86 -15.49 3.60 -8.32
N ALA A 87 -15.35 3.74 -7.00
CA ALA A 87 -14.32 4.58 -6.38
C ALA A 87 -12.93 3.94 -6.43
N LEU A 88 -12.85 2.60 -6.48
CA LEU A 88 -11.60 1.85 -6.29
C LEU A 88 -11.01 1.32 -7.61
N PRO A 89 -9.67 1.31 -7.78
CA PRO A 89 -8.66 1.66 -6.78
C PRO A 89 -8.50 3.17 -6.61
N ALA A 90 -8.14 3.61 -5.41
CA ALA A 90 -7.95 5.01 -5.12
C ALA A 90 -6.84 5.28 -4.12
N LEU A 91 -6.16 6.41 -4.33
CA LEU A 91 -5.35 7.07 -3.31
C LEU A 91 -6.33 7.71 -2.32
N LEU A 92 -6.19 7.39 -1.03
CA LEU A 92 -7.09 7.84 0.03
C LEU A 92 -6.28 8.48 1.15
N VAL A 93 -6.83 9.55 1.73
CA VAL A 93 -6.27 10.17 2.93
C VAL A 93 -6.85 9.50 4.17
N VAL A 94 -5.99 8.97 5.03
CA VAL A 94 -6.34 8.39 6.33
C VAL A 94 -5.71 9.21 7.46
N ARG A 95 -6.26 9.07 8.66
CA ARG A 95 -5.68 9.63 9.89
C ARG A 95 -4.89 8.55 10.61
N GLN A 96 -3.60 8.79 10.84
CA GLN A 96 -2.76 7.92 11.64
C GLN A 96 -3.07 8.08 13.15
N PRO A 97 -2.68 7.11 14.01
CA PRO A 97 -2.89 7.19 15.45
C PRO A 97 -2.25 8.42 16.13
N ASN A 98 -1.21 8.99 15.52
CA ASN A 98 -0.54 10.21 15.96
C ASN A 98 -1.32 11.51 15.58
N GLY A 99 -2.45 11.39 14.88
CA GLY A 99 -3.30 12.50 14.46
C GLY A 99 -2.98 13.08 13.07
N PHE A 100 -1.82 12.75 12.49
CA PHE A 100 -1.40 13.24 11.18
C PHE A 100 -2.13 12.54 10.02
N THR A 101 -2.25 13.24 8.90
CA THR A 101 -2.78 12.67 7.65
C THR A 101 -1.74 11.83 6.93
N HIS A 102 -2.18 10.76 6.29
CA HIS A 102 -1.31 9.84 5.55
C HIS A 102 -2.01 9.35 4.29
N PHE A 103 -1.25 9.19 3.20
CA PHE A 103 -1.79 8.59 1.97
C PHE A 103 -1.66 7.08 2.00
N VAL A 104 -2.76 6.39 1.68
CA VAL A 104 -2.78 4.95 1.44
C VAL A 104 -3.41 4.66 0.07
N LEU A 105 -3.04 3.55 -0.55
CA LEU A 105 -3.67 3.08 -1.78
C LEU A 105 -4.69 2.00 -1.43
N VAL A 106 -5.97 2.35 -1.52
CA VAL A 106 -7.06 1.37 -1.43
C VAL A 106 -7.18 0.68 -2.77
N TRP A 107 -6.73 -0.58 -2.81
CA TRP A 107 -6.73 -1.34 -4.05
C TRP A 107 -8.15 -1.83 -4.32
N ARG A 108 -8.59 -2.89 -3.64
CA ARG A 108 -9.84 -3.59 -3.97
C ARG A 108 -10.60 -3.98 -2.72
N ARG A 109 -11.91 -4.12 -2.88
CA ARG A 109 -12.78 -4.76 -1.91
C ARG A 109 -13.08 -6.20 -2.33
N LEU A 110 -12.97 -7.14 -1.40
CA LEU A 110 -13.41 -8.53 -1.51
C LEU A 110 -14.33 -8.84 -0.33
N GLY A 111 -15.65 -8.76 -0.57
CA GLY A 111 -16.66 -8.95 0.47
C GLY A 111 -16.51 -7.92 1.61
N PRO A 112 -16.27 -8.35 2.87
CA PRO A 112 -16.07 -7.44 4.00
C PRO A 112 -14.62 -6.94 4.15
N LEU A 113 -13.69 -7.45 3.34
CA LEU A 113 -12.27 -7.11 3.42
C LEU A 113 -11.88 -6.16 2.30
N VAL A 114 -10.92 -5.28 2.58
CA VAL A 114 -10.35 -4.32 1.65
C VAL A 114 -8.84 -4.47 1.66
N GLN A 115 -8.25 -4.61 0.48
CA GLN A 115 -6.80 -4.59 0.31
C GLN A 115 -6.31 -3.14 0.25
N VAL A 116 -5.43 -2.79 1.17
CA VAL A 116 -4.82 -1.47 1.28
C VAL A 116 -3.31 -1.64 1.17
N MET A 117 -2.66 -0.83 0.34
CA MET A 117 -1.22 -0.66 0.39
C MET A 117 -0.92 0.59 1.23
N ASP A 118 -0.35 0.37 2.41
CA ASP A 118 0.06 1.42 3.33
C ASP A 118 1.58 1.60 3.22
N PRO A 119 2.09 2.75 2.76
CA PRO A 119 3.52 2.98 2.61
C PRO A 119 4.34 2.77 3.89
N ALA A 120 3.73 2.93 5.07
CA ALA A 120 4.44 2.77 6.33
C ALA A 120 4.52 1.29 6.77
N LEU A 121 3.53 0.48 6.39
CA LEU A 121 3.34 -0.88 6.92
C LEU A 121 3.38 -1.98 5.86
N GLY A 122 3.38 -1.63 4.58
CA GLY A 122 3.22 -2.57 3.47
C GLY A 122 1.76 -2.89 3.13
N ARG A 123 1.55 -4.00 2.44
CA ARG A 123 0.22 -4.43 1.99
C ARG A 123 -0.57 -5.06 3.14
N ARG A 124 -1.75 -4.52 3.43
CA ARG A 124 -2.66 -4.90 4.51
C ARG A 124 -4.02 -5.36 3.97
N TRP A 125 -4.72 -6.18 4.76
CA TRP A 125 -6.14 -6.48 4.58
C TRP A 125 -6.91 -5.94 5.79
N LEU A 126 -7.81 -5.00 5.55
CA LEU A 126 -8.62 -4.37 6.59
C LEU A 126 -10.08 -4.76 6.42
N SER A 127 -10.85 -4.80 7.50
CA SER A 127 -12.30 -4.79 7.36
C SER A 127 -12.78 -3.46 6.76
N CYS A 128 -13.93 -3.48 6.08
CA CYS A 128 -14.56 -2.24 5.60
C CYS A 128 -14.73 -1.21 6.73
N ARG A 129 -15.13 -1.67 7.93
CA ARG A 129 -15.31 -0.78 9.09
C ARG A 129 -14.00 -0.12 9.52
N GLN A 130 -12.93 -0.90 9.68
CA GLN A 130 -11.61 -0.35 10.06
C GLN A 130 -11.12 0.70 9.07
N LEU A 131 -11.25 0.45 7.76
CA LEU A 131 -10.84 1.45 6.77
C LEU A 131 -11.68 2.73 6.84
N LEU A 132 -13.00 2.61 7.02
CA LEU A 132 -13.87 3.79 7.16
C LEU A 132 -13.57 4.58 8.44
N ASP A 133 -13.24 3.90 9.55
CA ASP A 133 -12.85 4.52 10.82
C ASP A 133 -11.47 5.23 10.70
N GLU A 134 -10.54 4.66 9.92
CA GLU A 134 -9.23 5.27 9.64
C GLU A 134 -9.33 6.43 8.60
N THR A 135 -10.38 6.49 7.79
CA THR A 135 -10.52 7.49 6.71
C THR A 135 -10.63 8.91 7.26
N TYR A 136 -9.83 9.83 6.72
CA TYR A 136 -9.96 11.23 7.07
C TYR A 136 -11.20 11.83 6.40
N VAL A 137 -12.10 12.41 7.20
CA VAL A 137 -13.31 13.07 6.71
C VAL A 137 -13.03 14.57 6.61
N HIS A 138 -13.10 15.10 5.40
CA HIS A 138 -12.91 16.50 5.09
C HIS A 138 -14.25 17.24 5.14
N ASP A 139 -14.17 18.53 5.48
CA ASP A 139 -15.22 19.51 5.29
C ASP A 139 -14.75 20.49 4.21
N GLN A 140 -15.48 20.57 3.10
CA GLN A 140 -15.13 21.41 1.96
C GLN A 140 -16.29 22.29 1.54
N ARG A 141 -16.02 23.58 1.29
CA ARG A 141 -17.00 24.48 0.72
C ARG A 141 -17.10 24.25 -0.78
N VAL A 142 -18.30 23.94 -1.26
CA VAL A 142 -18.59 23.72 -2.69
C VAL A 142 -19.75 24.61 -3.13
N SER A 143 -19.83 24.91 -4.42
CA SER A 143 -21.01 25.56 -5.00
C SER A 143 -22.22 24.63 -4.88
N ALA A 144 -23.38 25.19 -4.52
CA ALA A 144 -24.64 24.44 -4.52
C ALA A 144 -24.98 23.88 -5.91
N LEU A 145 -24.61 24.63 -6.97
CA LEU A 145 -24.79 24.23 -8.36
C LEU A 145 -23.92 23.00 -8.70
N ASP A 146 -22.63 23.04 -8.37
CA ASP A 146 -21.69 21.96 -8.68
C ASP A 146 -22.06 20.69 -7.91
N TRP A 147 -22.41 20.83 -6.63
CA TRP A 147 -22.89 19.71 -5.84
C TRP A 147 -24.17 19.12 -6.44
N ARG A 148 -25.13 19.96 -6.86
CA ARG A 148 -26.38 19.49 -7.46
C ARG A 148 -26.15 18.76 -8.79
N ALA A 149 -25.22 19.26 -9.62
CA ALA A 149 -24.84 18.61 -10.87
C ALA A 149 -24.21 17.24 -10.59
N TRP A 150 -23.28 17.16 -9.64
CA TRP A 150 -22.64 15.90 -9.22
C TRP A 150 -23.63 14.92 -8.60
N ALA A 151 -24.50 15.37 -7.67
CA ALA A 151 -25.55 14.55 -7.07
C ALA A 151 -26.57 14.05 -8.12
N GLY A 152 -26.69 14.78 -9.23
CA GLY A 152 -27.46 14.40 -10.39
C GLY A 152 -26.80 13.32 -11.26
N SER A 153 -25.52 13.01 -11.08
CA SER A 153 -24.78 12.02 -11.88
C SER A 153 -25.00 10.59 -11.39
N GLU A 154 -24.70 9.61 -12.26
CA GLU A 154 -24.71 8.19 -11.91
C GLU A 154 -23.75 7.86 -10.75
N GLY A 155 -22.66 8.63 -10.58
CA GLY A 155 -21.69 8.46 -9.50
C GLY A 155 -22.29 8.62 -8.11
N PHE A 156 -23.34 9.45 -7.97
CA PHE A 156 -24.08 9.60 -6.72
C PHE A 156 -25.34 8.74 -6.68
N ARG A 157 -26.10 8.69 -7.79
CA ARG A 157 -27.38 7.99 -7.85
C ARG A 157 -27.25 6.48 -7.68
N ARG A 158 -26.25 5.82 -8.27
CA ARG A 158 -26.10 4.36 -8.18
C ARG A 158 -25.78 3.89 -6.76
N PRO A 159 -24.84 4.50 -6.01
CA PRO A 159 -24.65 4.22 -4.59
C PRO A 159 -25.90 4.46 -3.74
N LEU A 160 -26.57 5.60 -3.93
CA LEU A 160 -27.79 5.93 -3.18
C LEU A 160 -28.91 4.92 -3.46
N ALA A 161 -29.11 4.54 -4.72
CA ALA A 161 -30.10 3.53 -5.12
C ALA A 161 -29.79 2.17 -4.49
N HIS A 162 -28.51 1.80 -4.40
CA HIS A 162 -28.09 0.57 -3.73
C HIS A 162 -28.41 0.61 -2.24
N ARG A 163 -28.09 1.70 -1.55
CA ARG A 163 -28.41 1.92 -0.13
C ARG A 163 -29.91 1.86 0.15
N LEU A 164 -30.71 2.55 -0.65
CA LEU A 164 -32.19 2.47 -0.59
C LEU A 164 -32.71 1.04 -0.79
N ARG A 165 -32.12 0.27 -1.71
CA ARG A 165 -32.49 -1.14 -1.89
C ARG A 165 -32.17 -1.99 -0.66
N LEU A 166 -31.04 -1.76 0.02
CA LEU A 166 -30.68 -2.45 1.26
C LEU A 166 -31.63 -2.16 2.42
N LEU A 167 -32.23 -0.97 2.43
CA LEU A 167 -33.31 -0.61 3.39
C LEU A 167 -34.64 -1.30 3.07
N GLY A 168 -34.79 -1.90 1.89
CA GLY A 168 -35.99 -2.58 1.46
C GLY A 168 -36.91 -1.75 0.56
N CYS A 169 -36.42 -0.66 -0.06
CA CYS A 169 -37.19 0.11 -1.06
C CYS A 169 -37.33 -0.63 -2.41
N GLY A 170 -36.52 -1.67 -2.67
CA GLY A 170 -36.67 -2.51 -3.86
C GLY A 170 -36.67 -1.70 -5.16
N SER A 171 -37.65 -1.93 -6.03
CA SER A 171 -37.82 -1.23 -7.32
C SER A 171 -38.18 0.25 -7.17
N SER A 172 -38.73 0.69 -6.03
CA SER A 172 -39.09 2.10 -5.82
C SER A 172 -37.89 3.00 -5.53
N ALA A 173 -36.70 2.42 -5.28
CA ALA A 173 -35.49 3.19 -4.98
C ALA A 173 -35.13 4.18 -6.10
N GLN A 174 -35.23 3.75 -7.36
CA GLN A 174 -34.93 4.61 -8.50
C GLN A 174 -35.96 5.74 -8.65
N ALA A 175 -37.25 5.42 -8.51
CA ALA A 175 -38.32 6.41 -8.60
C ALA A 175 -38.19 7.52 -7.53
N LEU A 176 -37.79 7.17 -6.30
CA LEU A 176 -37.53 8.16 -5.24
C LEU A 176 -36.39 9.12 -5.61
N ILE A 177 -35.31 8.59 -6.21
CA ILE A 177 -34.17 9.40 -6.65
C ILE A 177 -34.56 10.29 -7.82
N ASP A 178 -35.27 9.76 -8.81
CA ASP A 178 -35.68 10.52 -10.00
C ASP A 178 -36.66 11.64 -9.64
N GLN A 179 -37.58 11.37 -8.69
CA GLN A 179 -38.45 12.40 -8.13
C GLN A 179 -37.64 13.52 -7.46
N ALA A 180 -36.69 13.17 -6.59
CA ALA A 180 -35.83 14.17 -5.93
C ALA A 180 -34.94 14.93 -6.95
N ALA A 181 -34.50 14.26 -8.01
CA ALA A 181 -33.67 14.85 -9.07
C ALA A 181 -34.46 15.66 -10.11
N THR A 182 -35.79 15.69 -10.06
CA THR A 182 -36.62 16.54 -10.93
C THR A 182 -36.50 18.01 -10.54
N PHE A 183 -36.25 18.27 -9.27
CA PHE A 183 -36.08 19.61 -8.72
C PHE A 183 -34.71 20.20 -9.07
N PRO A 184 -34.62 21.45 -9.53
CA PRO A 184 -33.34 22.11 -9.83
C PRO A 184 -32.54 22.41 -8.55
N GLU A 185 -33.18 22.49 -7.39
CA GLU A 185 -32.52 22.75 -6.12
C GLU A 185 -31.71 21.53 -5.62
N TRP A 186 -30.69 21.81 -4.81
CA TRP A 186 -29.86 20.78 -4.18
C TRP A 186 -30.58 20.02 -3.04
N ARG A 187 -31.50 20.71 -2.34
CA ARG A 187 -32.10 20.22 -1.08
C ARG A 187 -32.81 18.87 -1.18
N PRO A 188 -33.64 18.58 -2.21
CA PRO A 188 -34.38 17.32 -2.26
C PRO A 188 -33.48 16.07 -2.32
N LEU A 189 -32.41 16.11 -3.13
CA LEU A 189 -31.44 15.01 -3.18
C LEU A 189 -30.63 14.91 -1.89
N ALA A 190 -30.23 16.04 -1.30
CA ALA A 190 -29.48 16.06 -0.05
C ALA A 190 -30.31 15.47 1.10
N ARG A 191 -31.60 15.82 1.18
CA ARG A 191 -32.54 15.30 2.17
C ARG A 191 -32.75 13.80 1.98
N LEU A 192 -32.90 13.31 0.75
CA LEU A 192 -33.04 11.88 0.48
C LEU A 192 -31.81 11.09 0.94
N ASP A 193 -30.60 11.59 0.66
CA ASP A 193 -29.35 10.99 1.14
C ASP A 193 -29.25 11.03 2.66
N ALA A 194 -29.58 12.16 3.29
CA ALA A 194 -29.51 12.32 4.74
C ALA A 194 -30.53 11.43 5.48
N ALA A 195 -31.76 11.35 4.97
CA ALA A 195 -32.79 10.45 5.47
C ALA A 195 -32.38 8.98 5.30
N THR A 196 -31.79 8.63 4.16
CA THR A 196 -31.24 7.28 3.93
C THR A 196 -30.18 6.95 4.98
N ARG A 197 -29.23 7.86 5.24
CA ARG A 197 -28.17 7.68 6.24
C ARG A 197 -28.73 7.52 7.66
N LEU A 198 -29.73 8.31 8.03
CA LEU A 198 -30.40 8.20 9.33
C LEU A 198 -31.12 6.85 9.49
N VAL A 199 -31.90 6.44 8.50
CA VAL A 199 -32.63 5.16 8.55
C VAL A 199 -31.65 3.98 8.55
N GLU A 200 -30.55 4.04 7.81
CA GLU A 200 -29.47 3.03 7.87
C GLU A 200 -28.89 2.90 9.28
N ALA A 201 -28.59 4.01 9.95
CA ALA A 201 -28.08 4.00 11.33
C ALA A 201 -29.08 3.38 12.30
N LEU A 202 -30.38 3.72 12.18
CA LEU A 202 -31.44 3.14 13.01
C LEU A 202 -31.64 1.64 12.77
N VAL A 203 -31.56 1.20 11.51
CA VAL A 203 -31.62 -0.21 11.15
C VAL A 203 -30.41 -0.97 11.71
N GLN A 204 -29.20 -0.41 11.62
CA GLN A 204 -27.99 -1.02 12.19
C GLN A 204 -28.06 -1.11 13.71
N GLY A 205 -28.63 -0.10 14.37
CA GLY A 205 -28.91 -0.08 15.81
C GLY A 205 -30.11 -0.94 16.24
N SER A 206 -30.76 -1.67 15.32
CA SER A 206 -31.99 -2.44 15.57
C SER A 206 -33.20 -1.63 16.07
N GLY A 207 -33.18 -0.30 15.89
CA GLY A 207 -34.30 0.58 16.26
C GLY A 207 -35.44 0.62 15.24
N VAL A 208 -35.19 0.16 14.01
CA VAL A 208 -36.17 0.09 12.91
C VAL A 208 -35.95 -1.21 12.12
N ARG A 209 -37.01 -1.91 11.74
CA ARG A 209 -36.90 -3.12 10.91
C ARG A 209 -36.71 -2.75 9.43
N ARG A 210 -35.85 -3.51 8.75
CA ARG A 210 -35.68 -3.45 7.29
C ARG A 210 -37.01 -3.80 6.58
N GLY A 211 -37.25 -3.19 5.42
CA GLY A 211 -38.45 -3.41 4.63
C GLY A 211 -39.49 -2.29 4.81
N ARG A 212 -40.71 -2.67 5.22
CA ARG A 212 -41.85 -1.74 5.25
C ARG A 212 -41.65 -0.57 6.23
N GLU A 213 -41.16 -0.87 7.44
CA GLU A 213 -40.97 0.12 8.50
C GLU A 213 -39.89 1.16 8.12
N ALA A 214 -38.72 0.69 7.68
CA ALA A 214 -37.66 1.56 7.14
C ALA A 214 -38.15 2.44 5.97
N ARG A 215 -38.97 1.88 5.06
CA ARG A 215 -39.53 2.64 3.92
C ARG A 215 -40.50 3.73 4.38
N GLN A 216 -41.39 3.42 5.32
CA GLN A 216 -42.34 4.38 5.86
C GLN A 216 -41.63 5.51 6.60
N LEU A 217 -40.62 5.19 7.41
CA LEU A 217 -39.81 6.19 8.09
C LEU A 217 -39.04 7.07 7.09
N LEU A 218 -38.42 6.47 6.07
CA LEU A 218 -37.74 7.21 5.02
C LEU A 218 -38.69 8.21 4.33
N GLN A 219 -39.89 7.77 3.94
CA GLN A 219 -40.88 8.64 3.31
C GLN A 219 -41.32 9.77 4.23
N ALA A 220 -41.54 9.50 5.52
CA ALA A 220 -41.87 10.51 6.51
C ALA A 220 -40.76 11.55 6.66
N LEU A 221 -39.49 11.13 6.72
CA LEU A 221 -38.33 12.02 6.83
C LEU A 221 -38.11 12.88 5.58
N VAL A 222 -38.34 12.32 4.39
CA VAL A 222 -38.23 13.08 3.14
C VAL A 222 -39.32 14.16 3.04
N ALA A 223 -40.53 13.87 3.52
CA ALA A 223 -41.64 14.83 3.56
C ALA A 223 -41.56 15.84 4.70
N ALA A 224 -40.78 15.56 5.76
CA ALA A 224 -40.62 16.42 6.91
C ALA A 224 -39.73 17.65 6.61
N GLU A 225 -39.71 18.59 7.56
CA GLU A 225 -38.74 19.69 7.58
C GLU A 225 -37.32 19.20 7.86
N ASP A 226 -36.31 19.97 7.42
CA ASP A 226 -34.89 19.61 7.56
C ASP A 226 -34.47 19.34 9.02
N GLN A 227 -35.14 19.97 9.98
CA GLN A 227 -34.90 19.82 11.43
C GLN A 227 -35.18 18.41 11.96
N ALA A 228 -36.00 17.62 11.24
CA ALA A 228 -36.30 16.24 11.62
C ALA A 228 -35.10 15.30 11.42
N ILE A 229 -34.10 15.69 10.63
CA ILE A 229 -32.90 14.90 10.34
C ILE A 229 -31.69 15.52 11.07
N PRO A 230 -31.02 14.80 11.98
CA PRO A 230 -29.85 15.31 12.69
C PRO A 230 -28.74 15.78 11.75
N GLY A 231 -28.06 16.87 12.09
CA GLY A 231 -26.97 17.46 11.28
C GLY A 231 -25.89 16.44 10.87
N ALA A 232 -25.55 15.49 11.75
CA ALA A 232 -24.57 14.45 11.47
C ALA A 232 -24.97 13.49 10.32
N SER A 233 -26.25 13.40 9.99
CA SER A 233 -26.75 12.58 8.89
C SER A 233 -26.66 13.29 7.54
N TRP A 234 -26.38 14.60 7.49
CA TRP A 234 -26.28 15.35 6.24
C TRP A 234 -24.86 15.26 5.65
N SER A 235 -24.77 14.89 4.38
CA SER A 235 -23.51 14.97 3.61
C SER A 235 -23.21 16.39 3.17
N VAL A 236 -24.24 17.21 2.94
CA VAL A 236 -24.12 18.65 2.70
C VAL A 236 -25.03 19.46 3.58
N GLN A 237 -24.56 20.63 4.00
CA GLN A 237 -25.36 21.61 4.73
C GLN A 237 -25.11 23.01 4.16
N PRO A 238 -26.03 23.98 4.32
CA PRO A 238 -25.79 25.36 3.91
C PRO A 238 -24.54 25.91 4.61
N ALA A 239 -23.62 26.50 3.84
CA ALA A 239 -22.50 27.25 4.41
C ALA A 239 -22.93 28.71 4.65
N SER A 240 -22.26 29.37 5.59
CA SER A 240 -22.44 30.82 5.84
C SER A 240 -22.27 31.61 4.54
N ALA A 241 -23.24 32.47 4.22
CA ALA A 241 -23.25 33.28 2.99
C ALA A 241 -21.97 34.14 2.89
N GLN A 242 -21.36 34.14 1.70
CA GLN A 242 -20.27 35.04 1.37
C GLN A 242 -20.80 36.25 0.57
N PRO A 243 -20.05 37.37 0.51
CA PRO A 243 -20.46 38.58 -0.19
C PRO A 243 -20.62 38.43 -1.72
N ASP A 244 -20.19 37.29 -2.28
CA ASP A 244 -20.19 36.99 -3.71
C ASP A 244 -21.56 36.56 -4.25
N GLY A 245 -22.56 36.36 -3.37
CA GLY A 245 -23.94 36.01 -3.75
C GLY A 245 -24.11 34.58 -4.26
N VAL A 246 -23.06 33.75 -4.24
CA VAL A 246 -23.11 32.34 -4.64
C VAL A 246 -23.55 31.48 -3.45
N GLU A 247 -24.62 30.71 -3.61
CA GLU A 247 -25.02 29.72 -2.59
C GLU A 247 -23.94 28.64 -2.48
N ARG A 248 -23.33 28.53 -1.29
CA ARG A 248 -22.30 27.54 -1.00
C ARG A 248 -22.80 26.53 0.02
N LEU A 249 -22.34 25.29 -0.13
CA LEU A 249 -22.62 24.19 0.78
C LEU A 249 -21.33 23.74 1.44
N MET A 250 -21.42 23.30 2.69
CA MET A 250 -20.37 22.54 3.36
C MET A 250 -20.59 21.06 3.07
N LEU A 251 -19.74 20.47 2.23
CA LEU A 251 -19.72 19.05 1.91
C LEU A 251 -18.79 18.32 2.87
N ARG A 252 -19.30 17.25 3.48
CA ARG A 252 -18.56 16.37 4.37
C ARG A 252 -18.35 15.01 3.72
N GLY A 253 -17.10 14.58 3.58
CA GLY A 253 -16.79 13.36 2.83
C GLY A 253 -15.31 12.97 2.81
N ALA A 254 -15.03 11.85 2.16
CA ALA A 254 -13.67 11.40 1.90
C ALA A 254 -13.17 12.01 0.58
N VAL A 255 -11.95 12.55 0.60
CA VAL A 255 -11.25 12.99 -0.60
C VAL A 255 -10.33 11.85 -1.06
N LEU A 256 -10.40 11.54 -2.36
CA LEU A 256 -9.62 10.46 -2.96
C LEU A 256 -9.21 10.83 -4.39
N VAL A 257 -8.15 10.19 -4.88
CA VAL A 257 -7.81 10.19 -6.31
C VAL A 257 -8.09 8.80 -6.86
N ARG A 258 -9.14 8.68 -7.65
CA ARG A 258 -9.52 7.44 -8.32
C ARG A 258 -8.53 7.15 -9.43
N LEU A 259 -8.02 5.92 -9.48
CA LEU A 259 -7.05 5.49 -10.48
C LEU A 259 -7.67 4.49 -11.47
N GLY A 260 -7.58 4.81 -12.75
CA GLY A 260 -7.86 3.91 -13.86
C GLY A 260 -6.56 3.44 -14.53
N GLY A 261 -6.62 2.28 -15.19
CA GLY A 261 -5.52 1.81 -16.02
C GLY A 261 -5.27 2.73 -17.23
N PRO A 262 -4.23 2.48 -18.04
CA PRO A 262 -3.92 3.29 -19.20
C PRO A 262 -5.13 3.47 -20.12
N ALA A 263 -5.41 4.73 -20.48
CA ALA A 263 -6.43 5.07 -21.45
C ALA A 263 -6.13 4.34 -22.77
N GLY A 264 -6.96 3.37 -23.15
CA GLY A 264 -6.76 2.56 -24.36
C GLY A 264 -6.62 1.04 -24.14
N ALA A 265 -6.96 0.49 -22.97
CA ALA A 265 -6.96 -0.96 -22.73
C ALA A 265 -7.90 -1.80 -23.65
N GLY A 266 -8.60 -1.17 -24.60
CA GLY A 266 -9.33 -1.82 -25.70
C GLY A 266 -8.64 -1.76 -27.08
N ALA A 267 -7.46 -1.14 -27.21
CA ALA A 267 -6.79 -0.90 -28.49
C ALA A 267 -5.33 -1.38 -28.48
N GLY A 268 -5.12 -2.66 -28.82
CA GLY A 268 -3.84 -3.22 -29.30
C GLY A 268 -2.60 -3.01 -28.41
N PRO A 269 -1.42 -3.47 -28.84
CA PRO A 269 -0.16 -3.18 -28.15
C PRO A 269 0.22 -1.71 -28.42
N SER A 270 -0.37 -0.80 -27.65
CA SER A 270 -0.14 0.65 -27.77
C SER A 270 1.14 1.07 -27.03
N ALA A 271 1.83 2.03 -27.63
CA ALA A 271 3.15 2.56 -27.26
C ALA A 271 3.25 2.98 -25.78
N PRO A 272 4.48 3.00 -25.19
CA PRO A 272 4.67 3.48 -23.83
C PRO A 272 4.13 4.91 -23.66
N PRO A 273 3.56 5.24 -22.49
CA PRO A 273 3.08 6.59 -22.21
C PRO A 273 4.22 7.58 -22.39
N LYS A 274 4.06 8.51 -23.33
CA LYS A 274 5.00 9.62 -23.53
C LYS A 274 4.48 10.81 -22.72
N SER A 275 5.00 10.99 -21.52
CA SER A 275 4.86 12.27 -20.82
C SER A 275 5.62 13.34 -21.61
N ALA A 276 5.04 14.54 -21.75
CA ALA A 276 5.74 15.66 -22.39
C ALA A 276 6.90 16.20 -21.53
N ASP A 277 6.89 15.93 -20.22
CA ASP A 277 7.93 16.33 -19.28
C ASP A 277 9.14 15.36 -19.31
N PRO A 278 10.36 15.87 -19.57
CA PRO A 278 11.59 15.09 -19.49
C PRO A 278 11.83 14.44 -18.12
N ALA A 279 11.45 15.10 -17.01
CA ALA A 279 11.63 14.56 -15.66
C ALA A 279 10.76 13.32 -15.43
N LEU A 280 9.51 13.35 -15.88
CA LEU A 280 8.60 12.20 -15.82
C LEU A 280 8.98 11.10 -16.81
N THR A 281 9.56 11.46 -17.94
CA THR A 281 10.13 10.47 -18.88
C THR A 281 11.27 9.69 -18.21
N ALA A 282 12.08 10.34 -17.37
CA ALA A 282 13.12 9.68 -16.59
C ALA A 282 12.54 8.73 -15.52
N VAL A 283 11.36 9.02 -14.94
CA VAL A 283 10.65 8.11 -14.02
C VAL A 283 10.38 6.76 -14.68
N LEU A 284 9.95 6.77 -15.94
CA LEU A 284 9.59 5.54 -16.68
C LEU A 284 10.80 4.77 -17.20
N ASN A 285 11.86 5.48 -17.57
CA ASN A 285 13.01 4.90 -18.27
C ASN A 285 14.19 4.54 -17.36
N GLU A 286 14.24 5.02 -16.12
CA GLU A 286 15.36 4.69 -15.23
C GLU A 286 15.38 3.17 -14.96
N PRO A 287 16.52 2.50 -15.23
CA PRO A 287 16.62 1.06 -15.08
C PRO A 287 16.40 0.65 -13.61
N PRO A 288 15.73 -0.49 -13.37
CA PRO A 288 15.48 -0.96 -12.01
C PRO A 288 16.81 -1.19 -11.29
N ARG A 289 16.93 -0.65 -10.07
CA ARG A 289 18.04 -0.96 -9.19
C ARG A 289 17.99 -2.45 -8.84
N ARG A 290 19.13 -3.13 -8.96
CA ARG A 290 19.30 -4.56 -8.66
C ARG A 290 20.20 -4.70 -7.44
N PRO A 291 19.69 -4.41 -6.22
CA PRO A 291 20.49 -4.41 -5.00
C PRO A 291 21.18 -5.76 -4.77
N GLU A 292 20.53 -6.86 -5.14
CA GLU A 292 21.11 -8.21 -5.08
C GLU A 292 22.32 -8.35 -6.00
N ARG A 293 22.29 -7.76 -7.20
CA ARG A 293 23.44 -7.76 -8.11
C ARG A 293 24.55 -6.85 -7.62
N GLU A 294 24.21 -5.73 -7.01
CA GLU A 294 25.20 -4.81 -6.44
C GLU A 294 25.88 -5.44 -5.23
N LEU A 295 25.13 -6.08 -4.34
CA LEU A 295 25.66 -6.86 -3.23
C LEU A 295 26.54 -8.00 -3.74
N PHE A 296 26.10 -8.73 -4.77
CA PHE A 296 26.91 -9.78 -5.40
C PHE A 296 28.20 -9.22 -6.03
N ARG A 297 28.13 -8.04 -6.64
CA ARG A 297 29.31 -7.35 -7.20
C ARG A 297 30.28 -6.96 -6.09
N LEU A 298 29.79 -6.38 -4.99
CA LEU A 298 30.59 -6.03 -3.81
C LEU A 298 31.25 -7.26 -3.18
N LEU A 299 30.53 -8.39 -3.11
CA LEU A 299 31.03 -9.70 -2.68
C LEU A 299 32.14 -10.23 -3.60
N ARG A 300 31.98 -10.11 -4.93
CA ARG A 300 32.96 -10.58 -5.93
C ARG A 300 34.19 -9.68 -6.08
N GLY A 301 34.10 -8.40 -5.72
CA GLY A 301 35.21 -7.43 -5.88
C GLY A 301 36.47 -7.72 -5.06
N GLY A 302 36.48 -8.77 -4.22
CA GLY A 302 37.66 -9.22 -3.47
C GLY A 302 38.51 -10.29 -4.16
N GLY A 303 38.14 -10.71 -5.38
CA GLY A 303 38.74 -11.87 -6.05
C GLY A 303 38.17 -13.21 -5.57
N ARG A 304 38.36 -14.28 -6.35
CA ARG A 304 37.83 -15.62 -6.01
C ARG A 304 38.68 -16.37 -4.97
N LEU A 305 39.94 -16.01 -4.83
CA LEU A 305 40.92 -16.72 -4.01
C LEU A 305 40.55 -16.78 -2.51
N PRO A 306 40.13 -15.68 -1.85
CA PRO A 306 39.75 -15.74 -0.42
C PRO A 306 38.57 -16.67 -0.15
N TRP A 307 37.59 -16.68 -1.07
CA TRP A 307 36.42 -17.56 -0.99
C TRP A 307 36.78 -19.03 -1.18
N LEU A 308 37.69 -19.34 -2.11
CA LEU A 308 38.18 -20.71 -2.32
C LEU A 308 38.99 -21.21 -1.11
N VAL A 309 39.87 -20.38 -0.55
CA VAL A 309 40.65 -20.72 0.64
C VAL A 309 39.75 -20.97 1.85
N LEU A 310 38.71 -20.17 2.03
CA LEU A 310 37.73 -20.37 3.10
C LEU A 310 36.86 -21.61 2.88
N ALA A 311 36.40 -21.86 1.66
CA ALA A 311 35.64 -23.07 1.34
C ALA A 311 36.47 -24.34 1.58
N LEU A 312 37.73 -24.32 1.16
CA LEU A 312 38.67 -25.42 1.41
C LEU A 312 38.94 -25.58 2.91
N GLY A 313 39.17 -24.48 3.63
CA GLY A 313 39.37 -24.49 5.08
C GLY A 313 38.17 -25.09 5.82
N LEU A 314 36.96 -24.63 5.51
CA LEU A 314 35.70 -25.18 6.05
C LEU A 314 35.54 -26.68 5.75
N ALA A 315 35.85 -27.11 4.52
CA ALA A 315 35.78 -28.51 4.15
C ALA A 315 36.79 -29.37 4.92
N LEU A 316 38.02 -28.87 5.09
CA LEU A 316 39.06 -29.53 5.88
C LEU A 316 38.71 -29.58 7.37
N THR A 317 38.12 -28.52 7.92
CA THR A 317 37.63 -28.50 9.31
C THR A 317 36.51 -29.53 9.51
N ALA A 318 35.50 -29.52 8.64
CA ALA A 318 34.38 -30.45 8.73
C ALA A 318 34.84 -31.92 8.55
N GLY A 319 35.70 -32.18 7.57
CA GLY A 319 36.28 -33.51 7.36
C GLY A 319 37.20 -33.95 8.49
N GLY A 320 37.97 -33.00 9.05
CA GLY A 320 38.87 -33.21 10.18
C GLY A 320 38.14 -33.67 11.43
N GLY A 321 37.02 -33.02 11.79
CA GLY A 321 36.22 -33.43 12.94
C GLY A 321 35.61 -34.84 12.79
N ILE A 322 35.22 -35.22 11.57
CA ILE A 322 34.76 -36.60 11.28
C ILE A 322 35.92 -37.59 11.49
N LEU A 323 37.11 -37.27 10.95
CA LEU A 323 38.30 -38.11 11.09
C LEU A 323 38.73 -38.26 12.56
N GLU A 324 38.71 -37.17 13.32
CA GLU A 324 39.02 -37.17 14.76
C GLU A 324 38.06 -38.07 15.54
N GLY A 325 36.76 -38.02 15.23
CA GLY A 325 35.76 -38.91 15.81
C GLY A 325 36.00 -40.40 15.47
N LEU A 326 36.42 -40.70 14.23
CA LEU A 326 36.79 -42.04 13.81
C LEU A 326 38.07 -42.54 14.50
N ILE A 327 39.08 -41.68 14.66
CA ILE A 327 40.33 -42.00 15.36
C ILE A 327 40.05 -42.25 16.84
N LEU A 328 39.26 -41.39 17.50
CA LEU A 328 38.89 -41.57 18.91
C LEU A 328 38.16 -42.90 19.12
N ARG A 329 37.18 -43.21 18.25
CA ARG A 329 36.46 -44.48 18.29
C ARG A 329 37.39 -45.67 18.09
N SER A 330 38.28 -45.60 17.09
CA SER A 330 39.24 -46.67 16.82
C SER A 330 40.23 -46.84 17.97
N ALA A 331 40.68 -45.75 18.59
CA ALA A 331 41.58 -45.78 19.75
C ALA A 331 40.91 -46.41 20.99
N LEU A 332 39.61 -46.17 21.21
CA LEU A 332 38.84 -46.81 22.28
C LEU A 332 38.66 -48.32 22.05
N GLU A 333 38.47 -48.74 20.80
CA GLU A 333 38.35 -50.17 20.42
C GLU A 333 39.72 -50.89 20.46
N LEU A 334 40.80 -50.27 19.94
CA LEU A 334 42.18 -50.81 19.97
C LEU A 334 42.88 -50.69 21.33
N GLY A 335 42.40 -49.85 22.24
CA GLY A 335 42.93 -49.75 23.60
C GLY A 335 42.86 -51.08 24.37
N ARG A 336 42.01 -52.01 23.92
CA ARG A 336 41.92 -53.40 24.42
C ARG A 336 42.98 -54.34 23.85
N SER A 337 43.58 -54.05 22.70
CA SER A 337 44.59 -54.90 22.03
C SER A 337 46.03 -54.38 22.13
N LEU A 338 46.23 -53.09 22.48
CA LEU A 338 47.56 -52.50 22.70
C LEU A 338 48.05 -52.80 24.13
N GLY A 339 48.92 -53.80 24.26
CA GLY A 339 49.44 -54.28 25.56
C GLY A 339 50.62 -53.48 26.13
N LEU A 340 51.33 -52.70 25.32
CA LEU A 340 52.52 -51.94 25.72
C LEU A 340 52.19 -50.47 26.03
N VAL A 341 52.68 -49.96 27.15
CA VAL A 341 52.43 -48.58 27.63
C VAL A 341 52.94 -47.53 26.63
N GLU A 342 54.07 -47.79 25.97
CA GLU A 342 54.66 -46.88 24.97
C GLU A 342 53.72 -46.65 23.77
N GLN A 343 53.05 -47.69 23.29
CA GLN A 343 52.12 -47.59 22.16
C GLN A 343 50.88 -46.76 22.51
N ARG A 344 50.42 -46.84 23.77
CA ARG A 344 49.30 -46.04 24.27
C ARG A 344 49.68 -44.56 24.38
N LEU A 345 50.88 -44.27 24.90
CA LEU A 345 51.41 -42.91 24.99
C LEU A 345 51.58 -42.29 23.60
N LEU A 346 52.11 -43.04 22.63
CA LEU A 346 52.26 -42.57 21.25
C LEU A 346 50.90 -42.26 20.62
N ALA A 347 49.90 -43.14 20.77
CA ALA A 347 48.57 -42.93 20.22
C ALA A 347 47.88 -41.68 20.81
N VAL A 348 48.00 -41.47 22.12
CA VAL A 348 47.49 -40.25 22.79
C VAL A 348 48.21 -39.01 22.27
N ALA A 349 49.53 -39.05 22.12
CA ALA A 349 50.31 -37.94 21.58
C ALA A 349 49.92 -37.61 20.13
N THR A 350 49.72 -38.63 19.28
CA THR A 350 49.25 -38.45 17.91
C THR A 350 47.85 -37.84 17.87
N PHE A 351 46.93 -38.33 18.71
CA PHE A 351 45.58 -37.78 18.81
C PHE A 351 45.58 -36.32 19.23
N LEU A 352 46.31 -35.98 20.30
CA LEU A 352 46.49 -34.59 20.74
C LEU A 352 47.11 -33.70 19.66
N GLY A 353 48.11 -34.22 18.92
CA GLY A 353 48.73 -33.51 17.82
C GLY A 353 47.76 -33.21 16.68
N ILE A 354 46.91 -34.17 16.30
CA ILE A 354 45.86 -34.00 15.29
C ILE A 354 44.81 -32.99 15.77
N GLY A 355 44.35 -33.09 17.02
CA GLY A 355 43.38 -32.15 17.60
C GLY A 355 43.92 -30.71 17.64
N LEU A 356 45.19 -30.51 18.02
CA LEU A 356 45.84 -29.19 17.98
C LEU A 356 45.97 -28.64 16.56
N LEU A 357 46.26 -29.50 15.57
CA LEU A 357 46.32 -29.09 14.17
C LEU A 357 44.94 -28.65 13.65
N LEU A 358 43.89 -29.40 13.97
CA LEU A 358 42.51 -29.07 13.61
C LEU A 358 42.06 -27.77 14.29
N LEU A 359 42.37 -27.59 15.58
CA LEU A 359 42.10 -26.36 16.30
C LEU A 359 42.82 -25.16 15.66
N ALA A 360 44.09 -25.32 15.27
CA ALA A 360 44.82 -24.26 14.57
C ALA A 360 44.18 -23.91 13.22
N LEU A 361 43.73 -24.92 12.46
CA LEU A 361 42.99 -24.72 11.22
C LEU A 361 41.68 -23.97 11.46
N GLU A 362 40.90 -24.37 12.47
CA GLU A 362 39.66 -23.70 12.88
C GLU A 362 39.87 -22.23 13.20
N LEU A 363 40.89 -21.92 14.01
CA LEU A 363 41.24 -20.55 14.37
C LEU A 363 41.61 -19.72 13.13
N ARG A 364 42.28 -20.32 12.14
CA ARG A 364 42.59 -19.64 10.87
C ARG A 364 41.37 -19.44 9.98
N VAL A 365 40.48 -20.41 9.89
CA VAL A 365 39.20 -20.28 9.17
C VAL A 365 38.34 -19.20 9.83
N ALA A 366 38.21 -19.22 11.16
CA ALA A 366 37.47 -18.21 11.93
C ALA A 366 38.06 -16.80 11.74
N GLY A 367 39.38 -16.65 11.83
CA GLY A 367 40.06 -15.39 11.55
C GLY A 367 39.85 -14.90 10.11
N GLY A 368 39.84 -15.82 9.13
CA GLY A 368 39.52 -15.53 7.73
C GLY A 368 38.09 -15.03 7.53
N LEU A 369 37.11 -15.67 8.19
CA LEU A 369 35.70 -15.25 8.17
C LEU A 369 35.51 -13.85 8.77
N LEU A 370 36.09 -13.59 9.94
CA LEU A 370 36.05 -12.27 10.58
C LEU A 370 36.73 -11.20 9.72
N GLY A 371 37.87 -11.52 9.10
CA GLY A 371 38.59 -10.62 8.20
C GLY A 371 37.83 -10.31 6.91
N LEU A 372 37.09 -11.28 6.35
CA LEU A 372 36.18 -11.02 5.24
C LEU A 372 35.00 -10.15 5.66
N GLY A 373 34.39 -10.45 6.82
CA GLY A 373 33.29 -9.66 7.38
C GLY A 373 33.66 -8.18 7.52
N ARG A 374 34.82 -7.89 8.13
CA ARG A 374 35.32 -6.51 8.27
C ARG A 374 35.57 -5.84 6.92
N ARG A 375 36.17 -6.55 5.95
CA ARG A 375 36.40 -6.00 4.61
C ARG A 375 35.09 -5.68 3.89
N MET A 376 34.08 -6.52 4.04
CA MET A 376 32.74 -6.27 3.51
C MET A 376 32.10 -5.06 4.16
N GLU A 377 32.15 -4.97 5.49
CA GLU A 377 31.61 -3.85 6.24
C GLU A 377 32.26 -2.52 5.82
N VAL A 378 33.59 -2.47 5.73
CA VAL A 378 34.31 -1.26 5.30
C VAL A 378 33.92 -0.86 3.88
N ARG A 379 33.81 -1.81 2.94
CA ARG A 379 33.38 -1.52 1.56
C ARG A 379 31.94 -1.03 1.51
N LEU A 380 31.05 -1.60 2.32
CA LEU A 380 29.65 -1.19 2.39
C LEU A 380 29.54 0.23 2.97
N ARG A 381 30.29 0.53 4.03
CA ARG A 381 30.36 1.87 4.63
C ARG A 381 30.92 2.90 3.65
N ALA A 382 32.00 2.57 2.95
CA ALA A 382 32.57 3.45 1.92
C ALA A 382 31.58 3.74 0.79
N ALA A 383 30.93 2.70 0.26
CA ALA A 383 29.91 2.86 -0.80
C ALA A 383 28.65 3.60 -0.31
N LEU A 384 28.32 3.52 0.98
CA LEU A 384 27.24 4.29 1.59
C LEU A 384 27.65 5.76 1.74
N LEU A 385 28.86 6.03 2.22
CA LEU A 385 29.42 7.38 2.36
C LEU A 385 29.51 8.10 1.02
N GLU A 386 29.90 7.43 -0.06
CA GLU A 386 29.88 8.01 -1.42
C GLU A 386 28.48 8.39 -1.91
N LYS A 387 27.42 7.84 -1.30
CA LYS A 387 26.02 8.08 -1.70
C LYS A 387 25.25 8.99 -0.76
N LEU A 388 25.82 9.31 0.40
CA LEU A 388 25.28 10.32 1.30
C LEU A 388 25.82 11.68 0.85
N PRO A 389 24.98 12.72 0.78
CA PRO A 389 25.41 14.07 0.40
C PRO A 389 26.41 14.68 1.38
#